data_AF-I7KL07-F1
#
_entry.id   AF-I7KL07-F1
#
_cell.length_a   1.000
_cell.length_b   1.000
_cell.length_c   1.000
_cell.angle_alpha   90.00
_cell.angle_beta   90.00
_cell.angle_gamma   90.00
#
_symmetry.space_group_name_H-M   'P 1'
#
loop_
_entity.id
_entity.type
_entity.pdbx_description
1 polymer ?
#
loop_
_entity_poly.entity_id
_entity_poly.type
_entity_poly.pdbx_seq_one_letter_code
_entity_poly.pdbx_strand_id
1 'polypeptide(L)' 'MKPSKSLVGSIKSNFVTIDLARKVDGSLIITEMGDGQVSGLQELSAKDFYDAIARIEGNIGQ' A
#
# COMPACT_ATOMS: atom_id res chain seq x y z
N MET A 1 -0.56 22.01 -20.68
CA MET A 1 -0.94 20.64 -20.26
C MET A 1 -1.05 20.66 -18.73
N LYS A 2 -2.25 20.48 -18.16
CA LYS A 2 -2.38 20.39 -16.69
C LYS A 2 -1.69 19.08 -16.26
N PRO A 3 -0.85 19.07 -15.21
CA PRO A 3 -0.27 17.82 -14.74
C PRO A 3 -1.43 16.90 -14.36
N SER A 4 -1.54 15.76 -15.06
CA SER A 4 -2.53 14.75 -14.73
C SER A 4 -2.31 14.39 -13.26
N LYS A 5 -3.38 14.50 -12.46
CA LYS A 5 -3.41 14.02 -11.08
C LYS A 5 -2.68 12.66 -11.04
N SER A 6 -1.63 12.54 -10.22
CA SER A 6 -0.87 11.28 -10.17
C SER A 6 -1.86 10.14 -9.88
N LEU A 7 -1.68 8.99 -10.53
CA LEU A 7 -2.53 7.80 -10.33
C LEU A 7 -2.70 7.49 -8.83
N VAL A 8 -1.63 7.70 -8.07
CA VAL A 8 -1.61 7.61 -6.60
C VAL A 8 -2.65 8.50 -5.93
N GLY A 9 -2.78 9.76 -6.35
CA GLY A 9 -3.78 10.71 -5.79
C GLY A 9 -5.23 10.43 -6.19
N SER A 10 -5.49 9.40 -7.00
CA SER A 10 -6.84 8.92 -7.32
C SER A 10 -7.30 7.75 -6.46
N ILE A 11 -6.37 7.09 -5.76
CA ILE A 11 -6.65 5.94 -4.90
C ILE A 11 -7.15 6.47 -3.55
N LYS A 12 -8.41 6.15 -3.22
CA LYS A 12 -9.06 6.59 -1.97
C LYS A 12 -8.80 5.59 -0.84
N SER A 13 -7.54 5.30 -0.56
CA SER A 13 -7.18 4.47 0.59
C SER A 13 -5.97 5.07 1.30
N ASN A 14 -6.00 5.03 2.63
CA ASN A 14 -4.87 5.43 3.48
C ASN A 14 -3.80 4.33 3.54
N PHE A 15 -4.10 3.14 3.01
CA PHE A 15 -3.22 2.00 2.97
C PHE A 15 -3.29 1.35 1.60
N VAL A 16 -2.14 1.04 1.00
CA VAL A 16 -2.07 0.45 -0.34
C VAL A 16 -1.10 -0.71 -0.34
N THR A 17 -1.41 -1.72 -1.15
CA THR A 17 -0.49 -2.81 -1.48
C THR A 17 0.06 -2.57 -2.88
N ILE A 18 1.34 -2.87 -3.08
CA ILE A 18 2.00 -2.73 -4.38
C ILE A 18 2.79 -4.00 -4.65
N ASP A 19 2.45 -4.69 -5.73
CA ASP A 19 3.25 -5.80 -6.24
C ASP A 19 4.27 -5.26 -7.24
N LEU A 20 5.52 -5.68 -7.05
CA LEU A 20 6.64 -5.27 -7.90
C LEU A 20 7.21 -6.49 -8.63
N ALA A 21 7.32 -6.39 -9.95
CA ALA A 21 8.12 -7.32 -10.74
C ALA A 21 9.47 -6.71 -11.11
N ARG A 22 10.51 -7.52 -10.99
CA ARG A 22 11.87 -7.19 -11.46
C ARG A 22 12.06 -7.73 -12.87
N LYS A 23 12.38 -6.85 -13.81
CA LYS A 23 12.78 -7.20 -15.17
C LYS A 23 14.18 -7.83 -15.19
N VAL A 24 14.51 -8.48 -16.30
CA VAL A 24 15.82 -9.11 -16.53
C VAL A 24 16.99 -8.10 -16.45
N ASP A 25 16.72 -6.83 -16.76
CA ASP A 25 17.68 -5.73 -16.67
C ASP A 25 17.82 -5.15 -15.24
N GLY A 26 17.10 -5.72 -14.27
CA GLY A 26 17.12 -5.29 -12.87
C GLY A 26 16.17 -4.13 -12.55
N SER A 27 15.51 -3.53 -13.54
CA SER A 27 14.52 -2.48 -13.30
C SER A 27 13.22 -3.05 -12.71
N LEU A 28 12.52 -2.24 -11.93
CA LEU A 28 11.27 -2.62 -11.28
C LEU A 28 10.07 -2.03 -12.04
N ILE A 29 8.98 -2.78 -12.09
CA ILE A 29 7.67 -2.30 -12.53
C ILE A 29 6.61 -2.64 -11.48
N ILE A 30 5.60 -1.77 -11.38
CA ILE A 30 4.38 -2.05 -10.61
C ILE A 30 3.52 -2.98 -11.46
N THR A 31 3.17 -4.14 -10.93
CA THR A 31 2.27 -5.10 -11.59
C THR A 31 0.85 -5.00 -11.09
N GLU A 32 0.68 -4.68 -9.81
CA GLU A 32 -0.62 -4.48 -9.17
C GLU A 32 -0.51 -3.39 -8.10
N MET A 33 -1.58 -2.61 -7.95
CA MET A 33 -1.74 -1.67 -6.86
C MET A 33 -3.19 -1.74 -6.35
N GLY A 34 -3.37 -2.15 -5.10
CA GLY A 34 -4.67 -2.35 -4.45
C GLY A 34 -4.88 -1.40 -3.28
N ASP A 35 -6.11 -1.33 -2.79
CA ASP A 35 -6.54 -0.47 -1.68
C ASP A 35 -6.31 -1.08 -0.29
N GLY A 36 -5.48 -2.12 -0.19
CA GLY A 36 -5.15 -2.77 1.07
C GLY A 36 -5.69 -4.18 1.24
N GLN A 37 -6.42 -4.71 0.25
CA GLN A 37 -6.75 -6.13 0.24
C GLN A 37 -5.51 -6.96 -0.02
N VAL A 38 -5.16 -7.83 0.94
CA VAL A 38 -4.04 -8.77 0.83
C VAL A 38 -4.63 -10.18 0.79
N SER A 39 -4.41 -10.92 -0.29
CA SER A 39 -4.53 -12.38 -0.22
C SER A 39 -3.25 -12.92 0.42
N GLY A 40 -3.36 -13.68 1.53
CA GLY A 40 -2.21 -14.28 2.21
C GLY A 40 -1.88 -13.76 3.62
N LEU A 41 -2.55 -12.72 4.12
CA LEU A 41 -2.45 -12.31 5.54
C LEU A 41 -3.38 -13.14 6.45
N GLN A 42 -3.53 -14.44 6.17
CA GLN A 42 -4.56 -15.30 6.77
C GLN A 42 -4.36 -15.56 8.28
N GLU A 43 -3.17 -15.29 8.82
CA GLU A 43 -2.84 -15.50 10.23
C GLU A 43 -3.14 -14.29 11.13
N LEU A 44 -3.45 -13.11 10.56
CA LEU A 44 -3.81 -11.91 11.31
C LEU A 44 -5.18 -11.40 10.85
N SER A 45 -6.05 -11.08 11.80
CA SER A 45 -7.30 -10.41 11.43
C SER A 45 -6.99 -9.02 10.87
N ALA A 46 -7.74 -8.59 9.84
CA ALA A 46 -7.59 -7.25 9.28
C ALA A 46 -7.66 -6.17 10.38
N LYS A 47 -8.50 -6.37 11.39
CA LYS A 47 -8.62 -5.49 12.54
C LYS A 47 -7.32 -5.38 13.33
N ASP A 48 -6.70 -6.51 13.70
CA ASP A 48 -5.47 -6.50 14.50
C ASP A 48 -4.31 -5.86 13.72
N PHE A 49 -4.26 -6.08 12.41
CA PHE A 49 -3.31 -5.44 11.51
C PHE A 49 -3.47 -3.90 11.51
N TYR A 50 -4.69 -3.40 11.27
CA TYR A 50 -4.94 -1.95 11.25
C TYR A 50 -4.79 -1.30 12.64
N ASP A 51 -5.16 -1.99 13.72
CA ASP A 51 -4.95 -1.52 15.09
C ASP A 51 -3.44 -1.39 15.41
N ALA A 52 -2.61 -2.32 14.92
CA ALA A 52 -1.16 -2.24 15.09
C ALA A 52 -0.56 -1.03 14.34
N ILE A 53 -0.99 -0.77 13.11
CA ILE A 53 -0.58 0.42 12.34
C ILE A 53 -0.98 1.70 13.08
N ALA A 54 -2.24 1.82 13.51
CA ALA A 54 -2.75 3.01 14.19
C ALA A 54 -2.00 3.30 15.51
N ARG A 55 -1.59 2.25 16.24
CA ARG A 55 -0.74 2.41 17.45
C ARG A 55 0.66 2.91 17.13
N ILE A 56 1.24 2.45 16.02
CA ILE A 56 2.56 2.92 15.57
C ILE A 56 2.47 4.39 15.15
N GLU A 57 1.45 4.77 14.38
CA GLU A 57 1.23 6.16 13.95
C GLU A 57 0.94 7.11 15.11
N GLY A 58 0.24 6.64 16.16
CA GLY A 58 0.01 7.42 17.38
C GLY A 58 1.27 7.70 18.23
N ASN A 59 2.32 6.89 18.08
CA ASN A 59 3.56 7.00 18.87
C ASN A 59 4.65 7.85 18.21
N ILE A 60 4.52 8.20 16.92
CA ILE A 60 5.44 9.10 16.20
C ILE A 60 4.99 10.57 16.28
N GLY A 61 3.91 10.86 17.02
CA GLY A 61 3.35 12.21 17.22
C GLY A 61 3.38 12.73 18.66
N GLN A 62 4.16 12.12 19.57
CA GLN A 62 4.44 12.67 20.92
C GLN A 62 5.91 13.03 21.07
#